data_AF-A0A9J5WFF9-F1
#
_entry.id   AF-A0A9J5WFF9-F1
#
_cell.length_a   1.000
_cell.length_b   1.000
_cell.length_c   1.000
_cell.angle_alpha   90.00
_cell.angle_beta   90.00
_cell.angle_gamma   90.00
#
_symmetry.space_group_name_H-M   'P 1'
#
loop_
_entity.id
_entity.type
_entity.pdbx_description
1 polymer ?
#
loop_
_entity_poly.entity_id
_entity_poly.type
_entity_poly.pdbx_seq_one_letter_code
_entity_poly.pdbx_strand_id
1 'polypeptide(L)'
;MAFWWPLIVIAIAFAICKLLLMLIPDNVPSIDVDTSDVLDDGNQAKDNSFIYIPSRRHTDKVQCYEPATMKYLGYFPALKPDEVKERVVQARKAQKIWAKSSFKQRRLFLRILLKYIIEHQDLICK
;
A
#
# COMPACT_ATOMS: atom_id res chain seq x y z
N MET A 1 26.85 -50.91 -20.16
CA MET A 1 25.97 -49.85 -20.71
C MET A 1 24.92 -49.34 -19.70
N ALA A 2 25.14 -49.42 -18.38
CA ALA A 2 24.10 -49.12 -17.36
C ALA A 2 24.50 -48.09 -16.28
N PHE A 3 25.73 -47.59 -16.31
CA PHE A 3 26.26 -46.76 -15.22
C PHE A 3 25.80 -45.29 -15.25
N TRP A 4 25.47 -44.76 -16.43
CA TRP A 4 25.12 -43.34 -16.62
C TRP A 4 23.63 -43.04 -16.42
N TRP A 5 22.79 -44.07 -16.50
CA TRP A 5 21.34 -43.94 -16.36
C TRP A 5 20.88 -43.33 -15.02
N PRO A 6 21.40 -43.72 -13.83
CA PRO A 6 20.99 -43.10 -12.58
C PRO A 6 21.37 -41.61 -12.51
N LEU A 7 22.52 -41.21 -13.07
CA LEU A 7 22.94 -39.81 -13.15
C LEU A 7 21.98 -38.97 -14.01
N ILE A 8 21.54 -39.52 -15.15
CA ILE A 8 20.57 -38.87 -16.03
C ILE A 8 19.22 -38.71 -15.32
N VAL A 9 18.74 -39.75 -14.63
CA VAL A 9 17.47 -39.70 -13.88
C VAL A 9 17.54 -38.67 -12.74
N ILE A 10 18.64 -38.60 -12.00
CA ILE A 10 18.84 -37.59 -10.94
C ILE A 10 18.86 -36.18 -11.53
N ALA A 11 19.54 -35.96 -12.65
CA ALA A 11 19.58 -34.66 -13.31
C ALA A 11 18.20 -34.21 -13.79
N ILE A 12 17.41 -35.12 -14.37
CA ILE A 12 16.03 -34.85 -14.78
C ILE A 12 15.15 -34.55 -13.56
N ALA A 13 15.23 -35.35 -12.49
CA ALA A 13 14.48 -35.13 -11.26
C ALA A 13 14.82 -33.77 -10.63
N PHE A 14 16.09 -33.38 -10.61
CA PHE A 14 16.53 -32.07 -10.15
C PHE A 14 15.98 -30.93 -11.02
N ALA A 15 16.02 -31.08 -12.35
CA ALA A 15 15.47 -30.10 -13.28
C ALA A 15 13.96 -29.93 -13.10
N ILE A 16 13.21 -31.02 -12.96
CA ILE A 16 11.77 -31.01 -12.68
C ILE A 16 11.50 -30.34 -11.34
N CYS A 17 12.24 -30.69 -10.28
CA CYS A 17 12.06 -30.10 -8.96
C CYS A 17 12.34 -28.58 -8.97
N LYS A 18 13.41 -28.15 -9.66
CA LYS A 18 13.71 -26.73 -9.84
C LYS A 18 12.62 -26.00 -10.65
N LEU A 19 12.08 -26.65 -11.69
CA LEU A 19 10.97 -26.12 -12.48
C LEU A 19 9.72 -25.96 -11.59
N LEU A 20 9.34 -27.00 -10.84
CA LEU A 20 8.19 -26.95 -9.93
C LEU A 20 8.36 -25.86 -8.86
N LEU A 21 9.54 -25.76 -8.23
CA LEU A 21 9.84 -24.69 -7.27
C LEU A 21 9.80 -23.29 -7.90
N MET A 22 10.12 -23.16 -9.20
CA MET A 22 9.99 -21.92 -9.95
C MET A 22 8.53 -21.56 -10.27
N LEU A 23 7.63 -22.55 -10.34
CA LEU A 23 6.19 -22.38 -10.55
C LEU A 23 5.43 -22.03 -9.25
N ILE A 24 5.98 -22.31 -8.07
CA ILE A 24 5.34 -21.94 -6.79
C ILE A 24 5.44 -20.42 -6.60
N PRO A 25 4.32 -19.70 -6.46
CA PRO A 25 4.37 -18.26 -6.21
C PRO A 25 5.02 -17.97 -4.86
N ASP A 26 5.89 -16.96 -4.79
CA ASP A 26 6.47 -16.51 -3.52
C ASP A 26 5.34 -16.27 -2.49
N ASN A 27 5.55 -16.72 -1.26
CA ASN A 27 4.65 -16.45 -0.12
C ASN A 27 4.61 -14.93 0.11
N VAL A 28 3.39 -14.37 0.15
CA VAL A 28 3.18 -12.94 0.34
C VAL A 28 2.82 -12.71 1.82
N PRO A 29 3.68 -12.02 2.60
CA PRO A 29 3.39 -11.75 4.00
C PRO A 29 2.13 -10.88 4.11
N SER A 30 1.33 -11.12 5.15
CA SER A 30 0.31 -10.15 5.58
C SER A 30 1.01 -9.00 6.30
N ILE A 31 0.53 -7.78 6.08
CA ILE A 31 0.97 -6.60 6.80
C ILE A 31 -0.23 -6.08 7.59
N ASP A 32 -0.01 -5.83 8.88
CA ASP A 32 -0.98 -5.12 9.70
C ASP A 32 -0.52 -3.66 9.77
N VAL A 33 -1.41 -2.74 9.43
CA VAL A 33 -1.12 -1.31 9.39
C VAL A 33 -1.85 -0.68 10.55
N ASP A 34 -1.12 0.02 11.43
CA ASP A 34 -1.75 0.76 12.50
C ASP A 34 -2.63 1.88 11.93
N THR A 35 -3.94 1.75 12.11
CA THR A 35 -4.94 2.72 11.65
C THR A 35 -5.47 3.59 12.78
N SER A 36 -4.87 3.56 13.98
CA SER A 36 -5.31 4.38 15.13
C SER A 36 -5.51 5.84 14.76
N ASP A 37 -4.58 6.39 13.98
CA ASP A 37 -4.50 7.81 13.66
C ASP A 37 -5.62 8.26 12.71
N VAL A 38 -6.15 7.33 11.90
CA VAL A 38 -7.27 7.60 10.98
C VAL A 38 -8.61 7.49 11.70
N LEU A 39 -8.71 6.60 12.70
CA LEU A 39 -9.95 6.35 13.45
C LEU A 39 -10.19 7.42 14.53
N ASP A 40 -9.14 8.04 15.07
CA ASP A 40 -9.29 9.12 16.08
C ASP A 40 -9.94 10.38 15.50
N ASP A 41 -9.77 10.63 14.19
CA ASP A 41 -10.39 11.77 13.49
C ASP A 41 -11.93 11.67 13.40
N GLY A 42 -12.50 10.48 13.60
CA GLY A 42 -13.95 10.27 13.69
C GLY A 42 -14.60 11.03 14.86
N ASN A 43 -13.83 11.43 15.88
CA ASN A 43 -14.32 12.30 16.96
C ASN A 43 -14.53 13.76 16.53
N GLN A 44 -13.95 14.21 15.41
CA GLN A 44 -14.18 15.56 14.89
C GLN A 44 -15.60 15.73 14.31
N ALA A 45 -16.28 14.64 13.96
CA ALA A 45 -17.65 14.64 13.43
C ALA A 45 -18.74 14.83 14.50
N LYS A 46 -18.39 15.05 15.79
CA LYS A 46 -19.40 15.26 16.85
C LYS A 46 -20.22 16.53 16.69
N ASP A 47 -19.80 17.49 15.85
CA ASP A 47 -20.60 18.65 15.47
C ASP A 47 -21.48 18.35 14.25
N ASN A 48 -22.43 17.41 14.41
CA ASN A 48 -23.42 17.00 13.40
C ASN A 48 -24.47 18.09 13.04
N SER A 49 -24.19 19.38 13.28
CA SER A 49 -25.20 20.43 13.15
C SER A 49 -25.22 21.14 11.79
N PHE A 50 -24.24 20.91 10.90
CA PHE A 50 -24.15 21.63 9.62
C PHE A 50 -23.99 20.69 8.42
N ILE A 51 -24.94 20.77 7.47
CA ILE A 51 -24.90 20.10 6.16
C ILE A 51 -23.78 20.68 5.26
N TYR A 52 -23.31 21.89 5.57
CA TYR A 52 -22.24 22.55 4.84
C TYR A 52 -21.59 23.60 5.74
N ILE A 53 -20.25 23.55 5.87
CA ILE A 53 -19.49 24.60 6.54
C ILE A 53 -19.01 25.56 5.44
N PRO A 54 -19.50 26.80 5.38
CA PRO A 54 -19.05 27.74 4.36
C PRO A 54 -17.55 27.94 4.46
N SER A 55 -16.89 27.97 3.30
CA SER A 55 -15.47 28.27 3.17
C SER A 55 -15.20 29.70 3.61
N ARG A 56 -15.04 29.90 4.92
CA ARG A 56 -14.19 30.97 5.43
C ARG A 56 -12.80 30.64 4.91
N ARG A 57 -12.03 31.64 4.45
CA ARG A 57 -10.70 31.50 3.81
C ARG A 57 -9.68 30.82 4.74
N HIS A 58 -9.86 29.54 5.03
CA HIS A 58 -8.99 28.72 5.86
C HIS A 58 -8.06 27.99 4.92
N THR A 59 -6.92 28.62 4.62
CA THR A 59 -5.90 28.09 3.69
C THR A 59 -5.16 26.88 4.28
N ASP A 60 -5.26 26.66 5.59
CA ASP A 60 -4.46 25.68 6.33
C ASP A 60 -5.14 24.30 6.49
N LYS A 61 -6.39 24.16 6.06
CA LYS A 61 -7.17 22.92 6.23
C LYS A 61 -8.05 22.66 5.00
N VAL A 62 -8.12 21.39 4.59
CA VAL A 62 -9.02 20.89 3.54
C VAL A 62 -10.20 20.23 4.21
N GLN A 63 -11.39 20.77 4.02
CA GLN A 63 -12.63 20.16 4.52
C GLN A 63 -13.05 19.00 3.62
N CYS A 64 -13.39 17.87 4.22
CA CYS A 64 -13.79 16.65 3.54
C CYS A 64 -15.30 16.45 3.68
N TYR A 65 -15.97 16.14 2.58
CA TYR A 65 -17.41 15.97 2.52
C TYR A 65 -17.78 14.72 1.72
N GLU A 66 -18.87 14.07 2.13
CA GLU A 66 -19.50 13.02 1.36
C GLU A 66 -20.21 13.63 0.15
N PRO A 67 -19.87 13.26 -1.10
CA PRO A 67 -20.39 13.94 -2.29
C PRO A 67 -21.90 13.75 -2.51
N ALA A 68 -22.49 12.65 -2.02
CA ALA A 68 -23.90 12.33 -2.23
C ALA A 68 -24.85 13.10 -1.30
N THR A 69 -24.42 13.34 -0.06
CA THR A 69 -25.26 13.92 1.01
C THR A 69 -24.77 15.29 1.48
N MET A 70 -23.58 15.71 1.03
CA MET A 70 -22.80 16.83 1.58
C MET A 70 -22.48 16.68 3.07
N LYS A 71 -22.61 15.48 3.64
CA LYS A 71 -22.25 15.22 5.04
C LYS A 71 -20.78 15.57 5.28
N TYR A 72 -20.52 16.35 6.33
CA TYR A 72 -19.16 16.67 6.74
C TYR A 72 -18.47 15.43 7.33
N LEU A 73 -17.29 15.10 6.79
CA LEU A 73 -16.49 13.92 7.20
C LEU A 73 -15.31 14.28 8.11
N GLY A 74 -14.99 15.57 8.25
CA GLY A 74 -13.82 16.05 8.98
C GLY A 74 -12.95 16.98 8.11
N TYR A 75 -11.74 17.30 8.57
CA TYR A 75 -10.77 18.05 7.78
C TYR A 75 -9.40 17.38 7.83
N PHE A 76 -8.59 17.62 6.79
CA PHE A 76 -7.18 17.28 6.78
C PHE A 76 -6.32 18.56 6.71
N PRO A 77 -5.19 18.66 7.41
CA PRO A 77 -4.31 19.83 7.31
C PRO A 77 -3.79 19.98 5.87
N ALA A 78 -3.86 21.20 5.33
CA ALA A 78 -3.26 21.52 4.05
C ALA A 78 -1.75 21.71 4.23
N LEU A 79 -0.95 21.00 3.42
CA LEU A 79 0.51 21.10 3.49
C LEU A 79 0.99 22.47 3.01
N LYS A 80 1.92 23.06 3.77
CA LYS A 80 2.62 24.29 3.37
C LYS A 80 3.63 23.99 2.27
N PRO A 81 3.98 24.98 1.42
CA PRO A 81 4.95 24.79 0.33
C PRO A 81 6.28 24.19 0.77
N ASP A 82 6.79 24.56 1.95
CA ASP A 82 8.07 24.03 2.45
C ASP A 82 7.95 22.57 2.92
N GLU A 83 6.84 22.20 3.57
CA GLU A 83 6.56 20.82 3.96
C GLU A 83 6.42 19.89 2.74
N VAL A 84 5.90 20.40 1.62
CA VAL A 84 5.86 19.68 0.35
C VAL A 84 7.28 19.48 -0.19
N LYS A 85 8.12 20.52 -0.20
CA LYS A 85 9.52 20.43 -0.65
C LYS A 85 10.29 19.39 0.18
N GLU A 86 10.11 19.40 1.49
CA GLU A 86 10.76 18.44 2.40
C GLU A 86 10.38 16.99 2.07
N ARG A 87 9.08 16.70 1.91
CA ARG A 87 8.60 15.37 1.52
C ARG A 87 9.14 14.94 0.15
N VAL A 88 9.21 15.84 -0.82
CA VAL A 88 9.81 15.57 -2.13
C VAL A 88 11.30 15.24 -2.00
N VAL A 89 12.04 15.94 -1.14
CA VAL A 89 13.46 15.63 -0.87
C VAL A 89 13.61 14.25 -0.24
N GLN A 90 12.77 13.89 0.71
CA GLN A 90 12.75 12.56 1.31
C GLN A 90 12.45 11.47 0.27
N ALA A 91 11.43 11.69 -0.57
CA ALA A 91 11.08 10.78 -1.67
C ALA A 91 12.25 10.59 -2.65
N ARG A 92 12.97 11.66 -3.01
CA ARG A 92 14.16 11.59 -3.88
C ARG A 92 15.29 10.77 -3.23
N LYS A 93 15.50 10.87 -1.92
CA LYS A 93 16.47 10.04 -1.20
C LYS A 93 16.07 8.57 -1.25
N ALA A 94 14.81 8.25 -0.95
CA ALA A 94 14.28 6.90 -1.02
C ALA A 94 14.36 6.31 -2.43
N GLN A 95 14.05 7.11 -3.46
CA GLN A 95 14.09 6.70 -4.86
C GLN A 95 15.47 6.20 -5.29
N LYS A 96 16.57 6.82 -4.83
CA LYS A 96 17.94 6.37 -5.13
C LYS A 96 18.24 4.96 -4.61
N ILE A 97 17.65 4.61 -3.46
CA ILE A 97 17.77 3.27 -2.86
C ILE A 97 16.84 2.30 -3.59
N TRP A 98 15.58 2.70 -3.78
CA TRP A 98 14.56 1.88 -4.43
C TRP A 98 14.91 1.53 -5.90
N ALA A 99 15.59 2.43 -6.62
CA ALA A 99 16.04 2.21 -7.99
C ALA A 99 16.99 1.00 -8.13
N LYS A 100 17.68 0.61 -7.05
CA LYS A 100 18.58 -0.56 -7.03
C LYS A 100 17.84 -1.88 -6.76
N SER A 101 16.53 -1.84 -6.54
CA SER A 101 15.74 -3.05 -6.24
C SER A 101 15.58 -3.96 -7.45
N SER A 102 15.66 -5.27 -7.20
CA SER A 102 15.42 -6.28 -8.22
C SER A 102 13.96 -6.30 -8.67
N PHE A 103 13.70 -6.83 -9.87
CA PHE A 103 12.33 -7.06 -10.33
C PHE A 103 11.54 -7.96 -9.36
N LYS A 104 12.20 -8.99 -8.80
CA LYS A 104 11.58 -9.89 -7.81
C LYS A 104 11.08 -9.13 -6.58
N GLN A 105 11.91 -8.24 -6.02
CA GLN A 105 11.52 -7.41 -4.87
C GLN A 105 10.38 -6.45 -5.20
N ARG A 106 10.42 -5.77 -6.35
CA ARG A 106 9.34 -4.87 -6.78
C ARG A 106 8.01 -5.61 -6.98
N ARG A 107 8.06 -6.79 -7.59
CA ARG A 107 6.88 -7.66 -7.74
C ARG A 107 6.33 -8.10 -6.39
N LEU A 108 7.19 -8.50 -5.45
CA LEU A 108 6.77 -8.88 -4.10
C LEU A 108 6.09 -7.71 -3.38
N PHE A 109 6.67 -6.51 -3.45
CA PHE A 109 6.08 -5.29 -2.87
C PHE A 109 4.66 -5.02 -3.39
N LEU A 110 4.47 -5.07 -4.71
CA LEU A 110 3.14 -4.88 -5.31
C LEU A 110 2.13 -5.97 -4.88
N ARG A 111 2.60 -7.21 -4.70
CA ARG A 111 1.73 -8.29 -4.21
C ARG A 111 1.33 -8.11 -2.75
N ILE A 112 2.23 -7.60 -1.91
CA ILE A 112 1.91 -7.26 -0.50
C ILE A 112 0.83 -6.17 -0.48
N LEU A 113 1.00 -5.11 -1.27
CA LEU A 113 0.03 -4.03 -1.38
C LEU A 113 -1.33 -4.53 -1.88
N LEU A 114 -1.35 -5.37 -2.91
CA LEU A 114 -2.57 -5.99 -3.43
C LEU A 114 -3.27 -6.84 -2.37
N LYS A 115 -2.52 -7.68 -1.64
CA LYS A 115 -3.07 -8.53 -0.58
C LYS A 115 -3.77 -7.68 0.48
N TYR A 116 -3.10 -6.64 0.97
CA TYR A 116 -3.68 -5.73 1.96
C TYR A 116 -4.97 -5.05 1.46
N ILE A 117 -4.98 -4.53 0.23
CA ILE A 117 -6.16 -3.88 -0.36
C ILE A 117 -7.34 -4.85 -0.46
N ILE A 118 -7.11 -6.09 -0.89
CA ILE A 118 -8.18 -7.10 -0.99
C ILE A 118 -8.70 -7.46 0.40
N GLU A 119 -7.81 -7.68 1.38
CA GLU A 119 -8.19 -8.00 2.76
C GLU A 119 -9.02 -6.89 3.41
N HIS A 120 -8.82 -5.63 3.02
CA HIS A 120 -9.47 -4.46 3.61
C HIS A 120 -10.44 -3.74 2.65
N GLN A 121 -10.85 -4.37 1.56
CA GLN A 121 -11.66 -3.73 0.50
C GLN A 121 -12.99 -3.18 1.04
N ASP A 122 -13.62 -3.90 1.99
CA ASP A 122 -14.90 -3.50 2.58
C ASP A 122 -14.76 -2.24 3.42
N LEU A 123 -13.58 -1.97 3.98
CA LEU A 123 -13.29 -0.73 4.68
C LEU A 123 -12.98 0.41 3.71
N ILE A 124 -12.19 0.13 2.67
CA ILE A 124 -11.77 1.13 1.67
C ILE A 124 -12.95 1.66 0.84
N CYS A 125 -13.92 0.80 0.54
CA CYS A 125 -15.09 1.13 -0.29
C CYS A 125 -16.30 1.66 0.52
N LYS A 126 -16.17 1.85 1.83
CA LYS A 126 -17.17 2.52 2.66
C LYS A 126 -16.95 4.02 2.68
#